data_AF-A0A2X2YPL3-F1
#
_entry.id   AF-A0A2X2YPL3-F1
#
_cell.length_a   1.000
_cell.length_b   1.000
_cell.length_c   1.000
_cell.angle_alpha   90.00
_cell.angle_beta   90.00
_cell.angle_gamma   90.00
#
_symmetry.space_group_name_H-M   'P 1'
#
loop_
_entity.id
_entity.type
_entity.pdbx_description
1 polymer ?
#
loop_
_entity_poly.entity_id
_entity_poly.type
_entity_poly.pdbx_seq_one_letter_code
_entity_poly.pdbx_strand_id
1 'polypeptide(L)'
;MGDYNPDIVAHQAIPLAIDDAAAVLELMADYDWLTTPDINSDEDLVGYDAIWVVPGSPYKNTEGALIAIRYARENSIPFLGTCGGFQHAILEYARNVLGWRDAAHAETDASGRMVIAPLSCSLVEKTDDIELRANTLVAKSLRAGRYLRRVSLQLRGIRRFCR
;
A
#
# COMPACT_ATOMS: atom_id res chain seq x y z
N MET A 1 6.95 0.00 -6.93
CA MET A 1 6.49 -1.34 -7.36
C MET A 1 4.98 -1.33 -7.54
N GLY A 2 4.50 -1.63 -8.75
CA GLY A 2 3.08 -1.67 -9.13
C GLY A 2 2.89 -1.55 -10.65
N ASP A 3 1.69 -1.82 -11.15
CA ASP A 3 1.43 -1.78 -12.59
C ASP A 3 1.11 -0.36 -13.05
N TYR A 4 2.13 0.34 -13.59
CA TYR A 4 2.00 1.75 -13.96
C TYR A 4 0.83 1.97 -14.91
N ASN A 5 0.10 3.06 -14.63
CA ASN A 5 -1.03 3.51 -15.44
C ASN A 5 -1.06 5.05 -15.36
N PRO A 6 -0.90 5.77 -16.49
CA PRO A 6 -0.91 7.23 -16.50
C PRO A 6 -2.27 7.82 -16.10
N ASP A 7 -3.38 7.08 -16.18
CA ASP A 7 -4.68 7.58 -15.74
C ASP A 7 -4.83 7.62 -14.21
N ILE A 8 -3.93 6.96 -13.48
CA ILE A 8 -3.89 6.96 -12.02
C ILE A 8 -3.03 8.13 -11.55
N VAL A 9 -3.68 9.16 -10.99
CA VAL A 9 -3.01 10.38 -10.48
C VAL A 9 -1.88 10.05 -9.50
N ALA A 10 -2.07 9.04 -8.63
CA ALA A 10 -1.03 8.63 -7.69
C ALA A 10 0.24 8.16 -8.40
N HIS A 11 0.14 7.45 -9.53
CA HIS A 11 1.31 6.96 -10.26
C HIS A 11 2.15 8.10 -10.84
N GLN A 12 1.50 9.16 -11.31
CA GLN A 12 2.19 10.37 -11.77
C GLN A 12 2.85 11.13 -10.61
N ALA A 13 2.21 11.12 -9.42
CA ALA A 13 2.63 11.92 -8.27
C ALA A 13 3.73 11.24 -7.42
N ILE A 14 3.88 9.92 -7.48
CA ILE A 14 4.84 9.18 -6.65
C ILE A 14 6.29 9.62 -6.90
N PRO A 15 6.80 9.68 -8.15
CA PRO A 15 8.15 10.18 -8.41
C PRO A 15 8.39 11.59 -7.82
N LEU A 16 7.43 12.50 -8.05
CA LEU A 16 7.48 13.86 -7.52
C LEU A 16 7.52 13.90 -5.99
N ALA A 17 6.74 13.02 -5.32
CA ALA A 17 6.72 12.94 -3.88
C ALA A 17 8.04 12.40 -3.29
N ILE A 18 8.74 11.53 -4.02
CA ILE A 18 10.09 11.06 -3.63
C ILE A 18 11.08 12.21 -3.78
N ASP A 19 11.07 12.90 -4.92
CA ASP A 19 11.96 14.05 -5.21
C ASP A 19 11.78 15.16 -4.16
N ASP A 20 10.52 15.51 -3.83
CA ASP A 20 10.20 16.50 -2.80
C ASP A 20 10.72 16.08 -1.42
N ALA A 21 10.51 14.81 -1.04
CA ALA A 21 10.99 14.30 0.24
C ALA A 21 12.52 14.27 0.32
N ALA A 22 13.19 13.84 -0.76
CA ALA A 22 14.65 13.82 -0.86
C ALA A 22 15.24 15.22 -0.74
N ALA A 23 14.63 16.21 -1.41
CA ALA A 23 15.05 17.61 -1.33
C ALA A 23 14.91 18.18 0.10
N VAL A 24 13.80 17.91 0.79
CA VAL A 24 13.59 18.36 2.18
C VAL A 24 14.58 17.71 3.16
N LEU A 25 14.98 16.48 2.89
CA LEU A 25 15.90 15.72 3.74
C LEU A 25 17.38 15.92 3.36
N GLU A 26 17.65 16.67 2.29
CA GLU A 26 19.00 16.83 1.71
C GLU A 26 19.66 15.48 1.40
N LEU A 27 18.88 14.54 0.85
CA LEU A 27 19.31 13.21 0.45
C LEU A 27 19.30 13.04 -1.07
N MET A 28 20.18 12.17 -1.56
CA MET A 28 20.08 11.63 -2.92
C MET A 28 19.20 10.37 -2.84
N ALA A 29 18.15 10.33 -3.65
CA ALA A 29 17.27 9.16 -3.74
C ALA A 29 17.04 8.81 -5.21
N ASP A 30 17.55 7.66 -5.62
CA ASP A 30 17.24 7.07 -6.93
C ASP A 30 16.06 6.08 -6.78
N TYR A 31 15.28 5.92 -7.84
CA TYR A 31 14.13 5.01 -7.84
C TYR A 31 13.94 4.31 -9.18
N ASP A 32 13.53 3.04 -9.10
CA ASP A 32 13.08 2.26 -10.24
C ASP A 32 11.60 1.94 -10.13
N TRP A 33 10.89 2.01 -11.25
CA TRP A 33 9.51 1.55 -11.33
C TRP A 33 9.45 0.08 -11.76
N LEU A 34 9.35 -0.83 -10.79
CA LEU A 34 9.17 -2.27 -11.04
C LEU A 34 7.69 -2.62 -11.23
N THR A 35 7.36 -3.36 -12.29
CA THR A 35 6.00 -3.85 -12.53
C THR A 35 5.76 -5.17 -11.82
N THR A 36 4.50 -5.50 -11.49
CA THR A 36 4.23 -6.73 -10.72
C THR A 36 4.59 -8.03 -11.46
N PRO A 37 4.45 -8.12 -12.81
CA PRO A 37 4.90 -9.31 -13.55
C PRO A 37 6.43 -9.49 -13.59
N ASP A 38 7.21 -8.43 -13.39
CA ASP A 38 8.67 -8.52 -13.41
C ASP A 38 9.23 -9.13 -12.12
N ILE A 39 8.43 -9.18 -11.05
CA ILE A 39 8.82 -9.76 -9.76
C ILE A 39 8.38 -11.21 -9.68
N ASN A 40 9.35 -12.11 -9.78
CA ASN A 40 9.15 -13.56 -9.77
C ASN A 40 9.85 -14.23 -8.59
N SER A 41 10.87 -13.58 -8.02
CA SER A 41 11.56 -14.06 -6.83
C SER A 41 12.20 -12.93 -6.02
N ASP A 42 12.79 -13.29 -4.87
CA ASP A 42 13.45 -12.36 -3.96
C ASP A 42 14.71 -11.73 -4.60
N GLU A 43 15.35 -12.44 -5.54
CA GLU A 43 16.52 -11.97 -6.28
C GLU A 43 16.24 -10.71 -7.11
N ASP A 44 15.01 -10.53 -7.60
CA ASP A 44 14.59 -9.35 -8.37
C ASP A 44 14.59 -8.06 -7.52
N LEU A 45 14.72 -8.20 -6.19
CA LEU A 45 14.62 -7.11 -5.22
C LEU A 45 15.94 -6.83 -4.49
N VAL A 46 17.00 -7.59 -4.81
CA VAL A 46 18.31 -7.41 -4.22
C VAL A 46 18.90 -6.06 -4.63
N GLY A 47 19.39 -5.30 -3.64
CA GLY A 47 20.03 -4.01 -3.86
C GLY A 47 19.10 -2.80 -3.67
N TYR A 48 17.79 -3.01 -3.46
CA TYR A 48 16.88 -1.93 -3.09
C TYR A 48 16.89 -1.66 -1.59
N ASP A 49 17.15 -0.41 -1.21
CA ASP A 49 17.17 0.05 0.19
C ASP A 49 15.76 0.30 0.76
N ALA A 50 14.75 0.42 -0.08
CA ALA A 50 13.36 0.61 0.31
C ALA A 50 12.41 0.09 -0.77
N ILE A 51 11.23 -0.38 -0.35
CA ILE A 51 10.18 -0.86 -1.26
C ILE A 51 8.89 -0.09 -1.01
N TRP A 52 8.39 0.54 -2.06
CA TRP A 52 7.05 1.14 -2.08
C TRP A 52 6.12 0.34 -3.01
N VAL A 53 5.13 -0.33 -2.44
CA VAL A 53 4.04 -0.97 -3.18
C VAL A 53 2.86 0.01 -3.31
N VAL A 54 2.57 0.39 -4.55
CA VAL A 54 1.76 1.58 -4.88
C VAL A 54 0.29 1.23 -5.15
N PRO A 55 -0.62 2.21 -5.32
CA PRO A 55 -2.01 1.94 -5.67
C PRO A 55 -2.18 1.22 -7.02
N GLY A 56 -3.41 0.86 -7.38
CA GLY A 56 -3.70 0.21 -8.67
C GLY A 56 -3.93 -1.30 -8.59
N SER A 57 -4.43 -1.82 -7.47
CA SER A 57 -5.03 -3.15 -7.45
C SER A 57 -6.34 -3.15 -8.29
N PRO A 58 -6.73 -4.29 -8.88
CA PRO A 58 -6.03 -5.57 -8.84
C PRO A 58 -4.74 -5.55 -9.66
N TYR A 59 -3.66 -6.09 -9.10
CA TYR A 59 -2.38 -6.18 -9.80
C TYR A 59 -2.44 -7.24 -10.90
N LYS A 60 -1.68 -7.03 -11.97
CA LYS A 60 -1.49 -8.00 -13.06
C LYS A 60 -0.90 -9.31 -12.55
N ASN A 61 0.00 -9.22 -11.57
CA ASN A 61 0.56 -10.35 -10.85
C ASN A 61 0.51 -10.11 -9.33
N THR A 62 -0.55 -10.58 -8.68
CA THR A 62 -0.71 -10.48 -7.22
C THR A 62 0.44 -11.17 -6.46
N GLU A 63 0.95 -12.30 -6.95
CA GLU A 63 2.05 -13.00 -6.27
C GLU A 63 3.34 -12.17 -6.29
N GLY A 64 3.65 -11.46 -7.38
CA GLY A 64 4.77 -10.53 -7.42
C GLY A 64 4.67 -9.43 -6.36
N ALA A 65 3.46 -8.91 -6.12
CA ALA A 65 3.22 -7.95 -5.03
C ALA A 65 3.44 -8.57 -3.64
N LEU A 66 2.97 -9.80 -3.42
CA LEU A 66 3.17 -10.51 -2.16
C LEU A 66 4.63 -10.88 -1.92
N ILE A 67 5.39 -11.24 -2.96
CA ILE A 67 6.84 -11.48 -2.89
C ILE A 67 7.55 -10.21 -2.43
N ALA A 68 7.27 -9.05 -3.04
CA ALA A 68 7.89 -7.79 -2.67
C ALA A 68 7.62 -7.38 -1.21
N ILE A 69 6.38 -7.58 -0.76
CA ILE A 69 5.98 -7.29 0.63
C ILE A 69 6.68 -8.25 1.60
N ARG A 70 6.67 -9.56 1.30
CA ARG A 70 7.32 -10.57 2.13
C ARG A 70 8.82 -10.30 2.23
N TYR A 71 9.47 -10.06 1.10
CA TYR A 71 10.90 -9.75 1.02
C TYR A 71 11.23 -8.55 1.91
N ALA A 72 10.47 -7.47 1.81
CA ALA A 72 10.70 -6.28 2.63
C ALA A 72 10.57 -6.59 4.13
N ARG A 73 9.50 -7.32 4.51
CA ARG A 73 9.23 -7.71 5.90
C ARG A 73 10.33 -8.60 6.48
N GLU A 74 10.76 -9.61 5.73
CA GLU A 74 11.71 -10.63 6.21
C GLU A 74 13.15 -10.13 6.25
N ASN A 75 13.50 -9.20 5.36
CA ASN A 75 14.85 -8.63 5.27
C ASN A 75 14.97 -7.27 5.99
N SER A 76 13.93 -6.85 6.72
CA SER A 76 13.91 -5.55 7.43
C SER A 76 14.17 -4.35 6.50
N ILE A 77 13.72 -4.44 5.26
CA ILE A 77 13.80 -3.34 4.29
C ILE A 77 12.66 -2.36 4.57
N PRO A 78 12.93 -1.05 4.68
CA PRO A 78 11.90 -0.01 4.75
C PRO A 78 10.79 -0.23 3.72
N PHE A 79 9.55 -0.30 4.20
CA PHE A 79 8.38 -0.60 3.37
C PHE A 79 7.30 0.47 3.51
N LEU A 80 6.73 0.87 2.37
CA LEU A 80 5.51 1.68 2.31
C LEU A 80 4.47 1.02 1.39
N GLY A 81 3.30 0.71 1.94
CA GLY A 81 2.16 0.22 1.17
C GLY A 81 1.06 1.28 1.13
N THR A 82 0.64 1.72 -0.06
CA THR A 82 -0.46 2.69 -0.21
C THR A 82 -1.63 2.10 -0.98
N CYS A 83 -2.85 2.31 -0.49
CA CYS A 83 -4.09 1.77 -1.06
C CYS A 83 -4.00 0.23 -1.28
N GLY A 84 -3.96 -0.23 -2.53
CA GLY A 84 -3.75 -1.63 -2.89
C GLY A 84 -2.52 -2.24 -2.21
N GLY A 85 -1.40 -1.49 -2.10
CA GLY A 85 -0.20 -1.97 -1.44
C GLY A 85 -0.40 -2.23 0.06
N PHE A 86 -1.21 -1.40 0.73
CA PHE A 86 -1.58 -1.61 2.13
C PHE A 86 -2.50 -2.82 2.30
N GLN A 87 -3.48 -2.98 1.41
CA GLN A 87 -4.40 -4.12 1.41
C GLN A 87 -3.63 -5.45 1.23
N HIS A 88 -2.67 -5.47 0.31
CA HIS A 88 -1.84 -6.65 0.07
C HIS A 88 -0.82 -6.88 1.20
N ALA A 89 -0.40 -5.84 1.92
CA ALA A 89 0.43 -6.01 3.12
C ALA A 89 -0.32 -6.74 4.25
N ILE A 90 -1.61 -6.42 4.44
CA ILE A 90 -2.48 -7.15 5.36
C ILE A 90 -2.63 -8.61 4.91
N LEU A 91 -2.82 -8.83 3.60
CA LEU A 91 -2.98 -10.18 3.03
C LEU A 91 -1.72 -11.03 3.24
N GLU A 92 -0.54 -10.48 2.92
CA GLU A 92 0.76 -11.15 3.13
C GLU A 92 0.97 -11.51 4.60
N TYR A 93 0.75 -10.54 5.51
CA TYR A 93 0.93 -10.76 6.94
C TYR A 93 -0.04 -11.82 7.49
N ALA A 94 -1.31 -11.79 7.05
CA ALA A 94 -2.29 -12.79 7.44
C ALA A 94 -1.88 -14.20 7.00
N ARG A 95 -1.39 -14.36 5.77
CA ARG A 95 -0.98 -15.66 5.23
C ARG A 95 0.30 -16.18 5.88
N ASN A 96 1.33 -15.34 5.99
CA ASN A 96 2.69 -15.77 6.31
C ASN A 96 3.07 -15.61 7.79
N VAL A 97 2.48 -14.65 8.50
CA VAL A 97 2.79 -14.41 9.92
C VAL A 97 1.72 -14.98 10.84
N LEU A 98 0.44 -14.76 10.53
CA LEU A 98 -0.67 -15.31 11.34
C LEU A 98 -1.02 -16.77 10.96
N GLY A 99 -0.47 -17.28 9.86
CA GLY A 99 -0.72 -18.64 9.38
C GLY A 99 -2.12 -18.85 8.79
N TRP A 100 -2.86 -17.78 8.48
CA TRP A 100 -4.17 -17.84 7.84
C TRP A 100 -3.98 -18.03 6.34
N ARG A 101 -3.57 -19.24 5.96
CA ARG A 101 -3.30 -19.61 4.56
C ARG A 101 -4.51 -19.40 3.64
N ASP A 102 -5.73 -19.40 4.19
CA ASP A 102 -6.98 -19.14 3.49
C ASP A 102 -7.38 -17.65 3.46
N ALA A 103 -6.54 -16.73 3.94
CA ALA A 103 -6.82 -15.29 3.86
C ALA A 103 -6.94 -14.84 2.40
N ALA A 104 -7.97 -14.04 2.14
CA ALA A 104 -8.44 -13.71 0.80
C ALA A 104 -8.79 -12.22 0.66
N HIS A 105 -8.76 -11.73 -0.57
CA HIS A 105 -9.13 -10.38 -0.95
C HIS A 105 -10.33 -10.42 -1.89
N ALA A 106 -11.44 -9.77 -1.51
CA ALA A 106 -12.71 -9.84 -2.24
C ALA A 106 -12.71 -9.22 -3.65
N GLU A 107 -11.57 -8.68 -4.10
CA GLU A 107 -11.40 -8.14 -5.46
C GLU A 107 -10.92 -9.23 -6.41
N THR A 108 -10.15 -10.20 -5.91
CA THR A 108 -9.50 -11.26 -6.69
C THR A 108 -10.01 -12.65 -6.34
N ASP A 109 -10.50 -12.88 -5.12
CA ASP A 109 -10.84 -14.20 -4.60
C ASP A 109 -12.35 -14.41 -4.46
N ALA A 110 -12.83 -15.59 -4.88
CA ALA A 110 -14.23 -15.99 -4.72
C ALA A 110 -14.51 -16.73 -3.40
N SER A 111 -13.48 -17.15 -2.66
CA SER A 111 -13.59 -17.94 -1.43
C SER A 111 -12.42 -17.70 -0.48
N GLY A 112 -12.55 -18.16 0.76
CA GLY A 112 -11.54 -17.96 1.82
C GLY A 112 -11.97 -16.91 2.85
N ARG A 113 -11.07 -16.62 3.79
CA ARG A 113 -11.27 -15.62 4.84
C ARG A 113 -11.01 -14.23 4.27
N MET A 114 -12.07 -13.51 3.95
CA MET A 114 -11.98 -12.14 3.42
C MET A 114 -11.42 -11.18 4.47
N VAL A 115 -10.10 -10.95 4.44
CA VAL A 115 -9.41 -9.97 5.29
C VAL A 115 -9.48 -8.57 4.69
N ILE A 116 -9.66 -8.50 3.37
CA ILE A 116 -10.00 -7.27 2.64
C ILE A 116 -11.33 -7.50 1.92
N ALA A 117 -12.32 -6.67 2.23
CA ALA A 117 -13.67 -6.76 1.69
C ALA A 117 -14.24 -5.36 1.45
N PRO A 118 -15.18 -5.21 0.48
CA PRO A 118 -15.89 -3.95 0.30
C PRO A 118 -16.65 -3.60 1.58
N LEU A 119 -16.63 -2.31 1.91
CA LEU A 119 -17.46 -1.80 2.99
C LEU A 119 -18.94 -1.98 2.63
N SER A 120 -19.78 -2.22 3.64
CA SER A 120 -21.23 -2.24 3.50
C SER A 120 -21.80 -0.90 3.00
N CYS A 121 -21.08 0.18 3.26
CA CYS A 121 -21.40 1.54 2.86
C CYS A 121 -20.21 2.23 2.18
N SER A 122 -20.48 2.91 1.08
CA SER A 122 -19.45 3.62 0.32
C SER A 122 -18.97 4.86 1.07
N LEU A 123 -17.66 4.98 1.26
CA LEU A 123 -16.99 6.16 1.83
C LEU A 123 -16.47 7.10 0.74
N VAL A 124 -17.01 7.02 -0.47
CA VAL A 124 -16.70 7.93 -1.58
C VAL A 124 -16.97 9.37 -1.13
N GLU A 125 -15.93 10.20 -1.21
CA GLU A 125 -15.94 11.62 -0.83
C GLU A 125 -16.24 11.88 0.66
N LYS A 126 -16.00 10.88 1.52
CA LYS A 126 -16.08 11.08 2.97
C LYS A 126 -14.73 11.56 3.48
N THR A 127 -14.79 12.62 4.26
CA THR A 127 -13.67 13.13 5.04
C THR A 127 -13.93 12.78 6.48
N ASP A 128 -12.98 12.11 7.10
CA ASP A 128 -13.07 11.70 8.50
C ASP A 128 -11.75 11.98 9.23
N ASP A 129 -11.81 11.94 10.55
CA ASP A 129 -10.65 12.15 11.40
C ASP A 129 -9.91 10.82 11.62
N ILE A 130 -8.59 10.85 11.47
CA ILE A 130 -7.73 9.72 11.86
C ILE A 130 -7.12 10.02 13.22
N GLU A 131 -7.38 9.15 14.19
CA GLU A 131 -6.68 9.14 15.47
C GLU A 131 -5.37 8.36 15.34
N LEU A 132 -4.25 9.07 15.46
CA LEU A 132 -2.94 8.44 15.50
C LEU A 132 -2.61 7.99 16.92
N ARG A 133 -2.47 6.68 17.11
CA ARG A 133 -2.05 6.13 18.41
C ARG A 133 -0.61 6.56 18.72
N ALA A 134 -0.41 7.04 19.94
CA ALA A 134 0.91 7.40 20.44
C ALA A 134 1.90 6.22 20.33
N ASN A 135 3.18 6.53 20.17
CA ASN A 135 4.28 5.56 20.05
C ASN A 135 4.28 4.68 18.78
N THR A 136 3.34 4.87 17.86
CA THR A 136 3.38 4.23 16.53
C THR A 136 4.38 4.92 15.60
N LEU A 137 4.87 4.22 14.57
CA LEU A 137 5.78 4.79 13.57
C LEU A 137 5.14 5.98 12.82
N VAL A 138 3.85 5.86 12.47
CA VAL A 138 3.11 6.94 11.79
C VAL A 138 2.95 8.19 12.65
N ALA A 139 2.74 8.05 13.97
CA ALA A 139 2.68 9.21 14.87
C ALA A 139 4.04 9.92 14.97
N LYS A 140 5.14 9.14 14.98
CA LYS A 140 6.52 9.67 15.00
C LYS A 140 6.88 10.39 13.70
N SER A 141 6.55 9.82 12.54
CA SER A 141 6.90 10.42 11.24
C SER A 141 6.16 11.75 11.01
N LEU A 142 4.93 11.88 11.50
CA LEU A 142 4.13 13.10 11.38
C LEU A 142 4.42 14.14 12.47
N ARG A 143 5.41 13.92 13.34
CA ARG A 143 5.76 14.78 14.49
C ARG A 143 4.53 15.18 15.34
N ALA A 144 3.58 14.26 15.48
CA ALA A 144 2.26 14.50 16.05
C ALA A 144 2.19 14.10 17.53
N GLY A 145 2.24 15.08 18.43
CA GLY A 145 1.70 14.91 19.79
C GLY A 145 0.17 15.01 19.72
N ARG A 146 -0.56 13.89 19.85
CA ARG A 146 -2.05 13.80 19.74
C ARG A 146 -2.64 14.75 18.67
N TYR A 147 -2.42 14.45 17.39
CA TYR A 147 -3.09 15.16 16.30
C TYR A 147 -4.22 14.32 15.72
N LEU A 148 -5.41 14.92 15.66
CA LEU A 148 -6.44 14.59 14.69
C LEU A 148 -6.03 15.28 13.38
N ARG A 149 -5.71 14.52 12.34
CA ARG A 149 -5.62 15.06 10.98
C ARG A 149 -6.82 14.56 10.19
N ARG A 150 -7.51 15.51 9.57
CA ARG A 150 -8.60 15.23 8.65
C ARG A 150 -8.03 14.56 7.40
N VAL A 151 -8.46 13.35 7.11
CA VAL A 151 -8.12 12.66 5.87
C VAL A 151 -9.36 12.60 5.00
N SER A 152 -9.26 13.18 3.80
CA SER A 152 -10.29 13.06 2.77
C SER A 152 -10.05 11.78 1.97
N LEU A 153 -10.98 10.83 2.03
CA LEU A 153 -11.00 9.68 1.14
C LEU A 153 -11.71 10.08 -0.15
N GLN A 154 -10.92 10.51 -1.13
CA GLN A 154 -11.43 10.85 -2.46
C GLN A 154 -11.38 9.63 -3.39
N LEU A 155 -12.18 8.61 -3.07
CA LEU A 155 -12.39 7.48 -3.98
C LEU A 155 -13.40 7.91 -5.04
N ARG A 156 -13.01 8.01 -6.32
CA ARG A 156 -13.96 8.29 -7.41
C ARG A 156 -14.63 6.98 -7.84
N GLY A 157 -15.96 6.93 -7.73
CA GLY A 157 -16.81 5.97 -8.43
C GLY A 157 -17.00 4.62 -7.74
N ILE A 158 -18.14 4.45 -7.06
CA ILE A 158 -19.14 3.37 -7.19
C ILE A 158 -20.28 3.76 -6.24
N ARG A 159 -21.42 4.17 -6.81
CA ARG A 159 -22.67 4.37 -6.06
C ARG A 159 -23.28 3.00 -5.81
N ARG A 160 -23.03 2.41 -4.64
CA ARG A 160 -23.99 1.46 -4.05
C ARG A 160 -24.68 2.13 -2.87
N PHE A 161 -26.00 2.15 -2.97
CA PHE A 161 -26.94 2.73 -2.02
C PHE A 161 -26.65 2.28 -0.59
N CYS A 162 -26.34 3.22 0.30
CA CYS A 162 -26.66 3.07 1.71
C CYS A 162 -28.15 3.37 1.88
N ARG A 163 -28.86 2.58 2.69
CA ARG A 163 -30.21 2.91 3.16
C ARG A 163 -30.15 4.10 4.11
#